data_AF-A0A7S0L958-F1
#
_entry.id   AF-A0A7S0L958-F1
#
_cell.length_a   1.000
_cell.length_b   1.000
_cell.length_c   1.000
_cell.angle_alpha   90.00
_cell.angle_beta   90.00
_cell.angle_gamma   90.00
#
_symmetry.space_group_name_H-M   'P 1'
#
loop_
_entity.id
_entity.type
_entity.pdbx_description
1 polymer ?
#
loop_
_entity_poly.entity_id
_entity_poly.type
_entity_poly.pdbx_seq_one_letter_code
_entity_poly.pdbx_strand_id
1 'polypeptide(L)'
;EREYMGYFWTEEEEESFEAEALVGRVVADGRASYANQGKARKGTVLYRIVWKIYPPDTVWYEPTTNLGSGLVAEYEAREAKEAAADAEAEREEAELAALEAEEAAAVCGS
;
A
#
# COMPACT_ATOMS: atom_id res chain seq x y z
N GLU A 1 7.25 16.57 27.33
CA GLU A 1 6.17 16.95 26.40
C GLU A 1 6.77 17.28 25.05
N ARG A 2 6.22 16.72 23.98
CA ARG A 2 6.63 17.01 22.60
C ARG A 2 5.47 17.66 21.85
N GLU A 3 5.79 18.58 20.94
CA GLU A 3 4.83 19.31 20.11
C GLU A 3 5.13 19.07 18.64
N TYR A 4 4.13 18.63 17.87
CA TYR A 4 4.19 18.58 16.41
C TYR A 4 2.87 19.07 15.82
N MET A 5 2.94 20.10 14.97
CA MET A 5 1.76 20.67 14.29
C MET A 5 0.62 21.06 15.26
N GLY A 6 0.95 21.48 16.49
CA GLY A 6 -0.02 21.89 17.51
C GLY A 6 -0.66 20.73 18.28
N TYR A 7 -0.25 19.49 18.03
CA TYR A 7 -0.59 18.35 18.87
C TYR A 7 0.50 18.13 19.90
N PHE A 8 0.07 17.95 21.16
CA PHE A 8 0.92 17.69 22.30
C PHE A 8 0.71 16.25 22.75
N TRP A 9 1.78 15.53 23.02
CA TRP A 9 1.70 14.21 23.62
C TRP A 9 2.86 13.94 24.59
N THR A 10 2.60 13.04 25.52
CA THR A 10 3.58 12.53 26.49
C THR A 10 4.43 11.40 25.90
N GLU A 11 5.59 11.11 26.50
CA GLU A 11 6.42 9.96 26.08
C GLU A 11 5.66 8.62 26.25
N GLU A 12 4.76 8.54 27.23
CA GLU A 12 3.89 7.37 27.45
C GLU A 12 2.83 7.22 26.34
N GLU A 13 2.33 8.34 25.79
CA GLU A 13 1.43 8.33 24.63
C GLU A 13 2.17 8.01 23.32
N GLU A 14 3.44 8.42 23.19
CA GLU A 14 4.31 8.05 22.06
C GLU A 14 4.47 6.53 21.93
N GLU A 15 4.59 5.82 23.07
CA GLU A 15 4.59 4.36 23.14
C GLU A 15 3.22 3.73 22.81
N SER A 16 2.14 4.52 22.78
CA SER A 16 0.76 4.06 22.48
C SER A 16 0.32 4.23 21.02
N PHE A 17 1.11 4.91 20.18
CA PHE A 17 0.81 5.04 18.74
C PHE A 17 1.14 3.74 17.99
N GLU A 18 0.39 2.69 18.29
CA GLU A 18 0.48 1.42 17.59
C GLU A 18 -0.28 1.52 16.26
N ALA A 19 0.44 1.27 15.16
CA ALA A 19 -0.17 1.14 13.85
C ALA A 19 -1.12 -0.06 13.83
N GLU A 20 -2.33 0.11 13.32
CA GLU A 20 -3.21 -1.02 13.05
C GLU A 20 -2.79 -1.71 11.75
N ALA A 21 -2.65 -0.95 10.66
CA ALA A 21 -2.25 -1.48 9.37
C ALA A 21 -1.76 -0.40 8.40
N LEU A 22 -0.90 -0.82 7.47
CA LEU A 22 -0.70 -0.12 6.20
C LEU A 22 -1.73 -0.61 5.17
N VAL A 23 -2.53 0.32 4.66
CA VAL A 23 -3.66 0.06 3.76
C VAL A 23 -3.40 0.54 2.33
N GLY A 24 -2.19 1.02 2.05
CA GLY A 24 -1.80 1.43 0.71
C GLY A 24 -0.54 2.31 0.71
N ARG A 25 -0.12 2.71 -0.49
CA ARG A 25 0.87 3.76 -0.68
C ARG A 25 0.52 4.62 -1.89
N VAL A 26 1.05 5.83 -1.91
CA VAL A 26 0.96 6.75 -3.04
C VAL A 26 2.32 7.39 -3.29
N VAL A 27 2.60 7.70 -4.56
CA VAL A 27 3.75 8.53 -4.94
C VAL A 27 3.21 9.93 -5.23
N ALA A 28 3.62 10.90 -4.44
CA ALA A 28 3.13 12.26 -4.57
C ALA A 28 3.49 12.85 -5.94
N ASP A 29 2.52 13.52 -6.57
CA ASP A 29 2.69 14.19 -7.86
C ASP A 29 3.20 15.64 -7.72
N GLY A 30 3.32 16.12 -6.48
CA GLY A 30 3.66 17.50 -6.16
C GLY A 30 2.52 18.50 -6.31
N ARG A 31 1.27 18.04 -6.52
CA ARG A 31 0.07 18.87 -6.69
C ARG A 31 -0.95 18.62 -5.59
N ALA A 32 -1.18 17.36 -5.24
CA ALA A 32 -2.11 16.97 -4.19
C ALA A 32 -1.67 17.47 -2.81
N SER A 33 -2.66 17.79 -1.97
CA SER A 33 -2.47 18.07 -0.55
C SER A 33 -3.01 16.91 0.27
N TYR A 34 -2.22 16.44 1.22
CA TYR A 34 -2.54 15.33 2.11
C TYR A 34 -2.91 15.88 3.49
N ALA A 35 -3.91 15.28 4.15
CA ALA A 35 -4.55 15.83 5.33
C ALA A 35 -3.55 16.21 6.46
N ASN A 36 -2.53 15.38 6.70
CA ASN A 36 -1.51 15.56 7.73
C ASN A 36 -0.13 16.03 7.21
N GLN A 37 0.16 15.86 5.91
CA GLN A 37 1.47 16.22 5.32
C GLN A 37 1.44 17.51 4.49
N GLY A 38 0.25 18.06 4.23
CA GLY A 38 0.09 19.16 3.28
C GLY A 38 0.56 18.77 1.89
N LYS A 39 1.24 19.70 1.20
CA LYS A 39 1.71 19.49 -0.17
C LYS A 39 3.08 18.80 -0.20
N ALA A 40 3.07 17.48 -0.38
CA ALA A 40 4.30 16.71 -0.48
C ALA A 40 5.07 16.99 -1.78
N ARG A 41 6.40 16.80 -1.77
CA ARG A 41 7.24 16.97 -2.96
C ARG A 41 6.92 15.87 -3.98
N LYS A 42 7.05 16.19 -5.27
CA LYS A 42 6.90 15.20 -6.34
C LYS A 42 7.90 14.06 -6.14
N GLY A 43 7.43 12.82 -6.22
CA GLY A 43 8.23 11.62 -6.03
C GLY A 43 8.32 11.13 -4.58
N THR A 44 7.79 11.87 -3.60
CA THR A 44 7.73 11.40 -2.21
C THR A 44 6.75 10.23 -2.11
N VAL A 45 7.23 9.10 -1.58
CA VAL A 45 6.38 7.97 -1.21
C VAL A 45 5.72 8.28 0.12
N LEU A 46 4.39 8.18 0.15
CA LEU A 46 3.59 8.29 1.36
C LEU A 46 2.81 6.99 1.53
N TYR A 47 2.97 6.38 2.70
CA TYR A 47 2.20 5.22 3.12
C TYR A 47 0.88 5.67 3.75
N ARG A 48 -0.18 4.93 3.44
CA ARG A 48 -1.51 5.13 4.01
C ARG A 48 -1.63 4.24 5.23
N ILE A 49 -1.76 4.86 6.40
CA ILE A 49 -1.79 4.18 7.69
C ILE A 49 -3.12 4.38 8.40
N VAL A 50 -3.58 3.33 9.07
CA VAL A 50 -4.65 3.37 10.07
C VAL A 50 -4.00 3.09 11.43
N TRP A 51 -4.29 3.92 12.41
CA TRP A 51 -3.78 3.78 13.78
C TRP A 51 -4.86 3.18 14.68
N LYS A 52 -4.49 2.35 15.65
CA LYS A 52 -5.45 1.69 16.54
C LYS A 52 -6.31 2.65 17.38
N ILE A 53 -5.79 3.85 17.65
CA ILE A 53 -6.46 4.87 18.48
C ILE A 53 -7.48 5.72 17.70
N TYR A 54 -7.50 5.61 16.36
CA TYR A 54 -8.42 6.34 15.51
C TYR A 54 -9.43 5.40 14.84
N PRO A 55 -10.60 5.90 14.41
CA PRO A 55 -11.55 5.10 13.64
C PRO A 55 -10.89 4.47 12.39
N PRO A 56 -11.27 3.23 12.01
CA PRO A 56 -10.59 2.49 10.94
C PRO A 56 -10.77 3.10 9.55
N ASP A 57 -11.76 3.98 9.37
CA ASP A 57 -11.98 4.77 8.16
C ASP A 57 -11.12 6.04 8.09
N THR A 58 -10.40 6.37 9.17
CA THR A 58 -9.51 7.52 9.23
C THR A 58 -8.11 7.14 8.75
N VAL A 59 -7.79 7.51 7.51
CA VAL A 59 -6.50 7.23 6.88
C VAL A 59 -5.55 8.42 6.94
N TRP A 60 -4.33 8.17 7.41
CA TRP A 60 -3.24 9.15 7.49
C TRP A 60 -2.17 8.85 6.44
N TYR A 61 -1.38 9.86 6.07
CA TYR A 61 -0.31 9.74 5.10
C TYR A 61 1.04 9.95 5.78
N GLU A 62 1.87 8.92 5.85
CA GLU A 62 3.16 9.01 6.53
C GLU A 62 4.33 8.71 5.58
N PRO A 63 5.40 9.52 5.59
CA PRO A 63 6.64 9.14 4.92
C PRO A 63 7.25 7.93 5.62
N THR A 64 8.06 7.16 4.89
CA THR A 64 8.76 5.97 5.45
C THR A 64 9.56 6.28 6.71
N THR A 65 10.07 7.52 6.85
CA THR A 65 10.85 7.97 8.01
C THR A 65 10.05 8.00 9.32
N ASN A 66 8.73 8.09 9.23
CA ASN A 66 7.84 8.14 10.39
C ASN A 66 7.27 6.75 10.74
N LEU A 67 7.64 5.73 9.98
CA LEU A 67 7.14 4.37 10.14
C LEU A 67 8.25 3.43 10.61
N GLY A 68 7.87 2.43 11.41
CA GLY A 68 8.77 1.34 11.76
C GLY A 68 9.17 0.55 10.52
N SER A 69 10.47 0.26 10.38
CA SER A 69 11.03 -0.45 9.22
C SER A 69 10.41 -1.85 9.02
N GLY A 70 10.04 -2.54 10.11
CA GLY A 70 9.35 -3.83 10.05
C GLY A 70 7.99 -3.74 9.38
N LEU A 71 7.16 -2.76 9.77
CA LEU A 71 5.81 -2.58 9.24
C LEU A 71 5.82 -2.29 7.73
N VAL A 72 6.77 -1.46 7.27
CA VAL A 72 6.94 -1.16 5.85
C VAL A 72 7.39 -2.40 5.08
N ALA A 73 8.37 -3.14 5.61
CA ALA A 73 8.88 -4.34 4.97
C ALA A 73 7.80 -5.43 4.82
N GLU A 74 6.98 -5.63 5.84
CA GLU A 74 5.86 -6.57 5.79
C GLU A 74 4.82 -6.17 4.74
N TYR A 75 4.47 -4.88 4.67
CA TYR A 75 3.57 -4.36 3.64
C TYR A 75 4.14 -4.59 2.23
N GLU A 76 5.39 -4.21 1.99
CA GLU A 76 6.02 -4.38 0.66
C GLU A 76 6.16 -5.85 0.26
N ALA A 77 6.45 -6.73 1.22
CA ALA A 77 6.51 -8.17 0.97
C ALA A 77 5.14 -8.75 0.59
N ARG A 78 4.06 -8.29 1.24
CA ARG A 78 2.70 -8.68 0.89
C ARG A 78 2.32 -8.22 -0.52
N GLU A 79 2.55 -6.95 -0.84
CA GLU A 79 2.25 -6.39 -2.18
C GLU A 79 3.03 -7.11 -3.28
N ALA A 80 4.30 -7.45 -3.03
CA ALA A 80 5.12 -8.20 -3.97
C ALA A 80 4.59 -9.62 -4.20
N LYS A 81 4.07 -10.26 -3.14
CA LYS A 81 3.46 -11.59 -3.23
C LYS A 81 2.14 -11.55 -4.00
N GLU A 82 1.29 -10.55 -3.77
CA GLU A 82 0.03 -10.36 -4.51
C GLU A 82 0.32 -10.09 -5.99
N ALA A 83 1.24 -9.19 -6.31
CA ALA A 83 1.64 -8.94 -7.69
C ALA A 83 2.22 -10.17 -8.40
N ALA A 84 2.94 -11.03 -7.68
CA ALA A 84 3.44 -12.29 -8.23
C ALA A 84 2.32 -13.31 -8.48
N ALA A 85 1.31 -13.36 -7.61
CA ALA A 85 0.14 -14.23 -7.77
C ALA A 85 -0.73 -13.79 -8.95
N ASP A 86 -0.98 -12.48 -9.10
CA ASP A 86 -1.73 -11.94 -10.23
C ASP A 86 -1.01 -12.22 -11.56
N ALA A 87 0.32 -12.02 -11.60
CA ALA A 87 1.11 -12.30 -12.80
C ALA A 87 1.15 -13.80 -13.17
N GLU A 88 1.04 -14.70 -12.19
CA GLU A 88 0.91 -16.14 -12.46
C GLU A 88 -0.48 -16.46 -13.01
N ALA A 89 -1.54 -15.92 -12.40
CA ALA A 89 -2.91 -16.12 -12.87
C ALA A 89 -3.09 -15.63 -14.32
N GLU A 90 -2.51 -14.47 -14.68
CA GLU A 90 -2.52 -13.98 -16.06
C GLU A 90 -1.78 -14.90 -17.04
N ARG A 91 -0.71 -15.57 -16.59
CA ARG A 91 0.03 -16.56 -17.42
C ARG A 91 -0.79 -17.83 -17.62
N GLU A 92 -1.38 -18.36 -16.55
CA GLU A 92 -2.24 -19.55 -16.60
C GLU A 92 -3.47 -19.31 -17.50
N GLU A 93 -4.11 -18.14 -17.41
CA GLU A 93 -5.22 -17.76 -18.27
C GLU A 93 -4.79 -17.68 -19.75
N ALA A 94 -3.64 -17.08 -20.04
CA ALA A 94 -3.10 -17.00 -21.39
C ALA A 94 -2.73 -18.38 -21.97
N GLU A 95 -2.19 -19.29 -21.15
CA GLU A 95 -1.90 -20.67 -21.56
C GLU A 95 -3.18 -21.44 -21.87
N LEU A 96 -4.20 -21.35 -21.00
CA LEU A 96 -5.48 -22.00 -21.22
C LEU A 96 -6.17 -21.49 -22.50
N ALA A 97 -6.18 -20.18 -22.72
CA ALA A 97 -6.74 -19.58 -23.92
C ALA A 97 -6.00 -20.04 -25.20
N ALA A 98 -4.69 -20.26 -25.13
CA ALA A 98 -3.91 -20.78 -26.26
C ALA A 98 -4.26 -22.25 -26.56
N LEU A 99 -4.43 -23.09 -25.54
CA LEU A 99 -4.85 -24.49 -25.70
C LEU A 99 -6.27 -24.59 -26.27
N GLU A 100 -7.21 -23.78 -25.77
CA GLU A 100 -8.58 -23.73 -26.30
C GLU A 100 -8.61 -23.28 -27.77
N ALA A 101 -7.76 -22.32 -28.15
CA ALA A 101 -7.63 -21.89 -29.53
C ALA A 101 -7.04 -22.97 -30.44
N GLU A 102 -6.05 -23.73 -29.96
CA GLU A 102 -5.48 -24.87 -30.69
C GLU A 102 -6.51 -25.99 -30.88
N GLU A 103 -7.27 -26.33 -29.83
CA GLU A 103 -8.35 -27.33 -29.91
C GLU A 103 -9.43 -26.89 -30.91
N ALA A 104 -9.89 -25.64 -30.84
CA ALA A 104 -10.88 -25.10 -31.78
C ALA A 104 -10.39 -25.17 -33.24
N ALA A 105 -9.11 -24.89 -33.48
CA ALA A 105 -8.50 -25.01 -34.80
C ALA A 105 -8.44 -26.47 -35.29
N ALA A 106 -8.14 -27.42 -34.40
CA ALA A 106 -8.13 -28.85 -34.72
C ALA A 106 -9.53 -29.39 -35.07
N VAL A 107 -10.57 -28.90 -34.38
CA VAL A 107 -11.97 -29.31 -34.60
C VAL A 107 -12.54 -28.78 -35.93
N CYS A 108 -12.23 -27.54 -36.33
CA CYS A 108 -12.71 -26.96 -37.60
C CYS A 108 -11.90 -27.39 -38.85
N GLY A 109 -10.72 -27.99 -38.66
CA GLY A 109 -9.85 -28.45 -39.74
C GLY A 109 -10.08 -29.90 -40.20
N SER A 110 -11.03 -30.62 -39.57
CA SER A 110 -11.40 -32.02 -39.85
C SER A 110 -12.74 -32.10 -40.59
#